data_AF-A0A960MPA1-F1
#
_entry.id   AF-A0A960MPA1-F1
#
_cell.length_a   1.000
_cell.length_b   1.000
_cell.length_c   1.000
_cell.angle_alpha   90.00
_cell.angle_beta   90.00
_cell.angle_gamma   90.00
#
_symmetry.space_group_name_H-M   'P 1'
#
loop_
_entity.id
_entity.type
_entity.pdbx_description
1 polymer ?
#
loop_
_entity_poly.entity_id
_entity_poly.type
_entity_poly.pdbx_seq_one_letter_code
_entity_poly.pdbx_strand_id
1 'polypeptide(L)' 'HSRFRLSFEGGFGPMQTLLAELETRMPQLTLEGLDISPISDADSKSKGKLRFDVTYLAWQDYSNTK' A
#
# COMPACT_ATOMS: atom_id res chain seq x y z
N HIS A 1 -13.03 -12.56 -5.87
CA HIS A 1 -12.19 -11.54 -5.22
C HIS A 1 -10.92 -11.39 -6.06
N SER A 2 -10.34 -10.20 -6.08
CA SER A 2 -9.09 -9.93 -6.80
C SER A 2 -8.02 -9.50 -5.81
N ARG A 3 -6.84 -10.10 -5.88
CA ARG A 3 -5.70 -9.74 -5.04
C ARG A 3 -4.79 -8.77 -5.80
N PHE A 4 -4.44 -7.67 -5.15
CA PHE A 4 -3.56 -6.64 -5.69
C PHE A 4 -2.33 -6.52 -4.80
N ARG A 5 -1.15 -6.45 -5.42
CA ARG A 5 0.09 -6.16 -4.72
C ARG A 5 0.63 -4.83 -5.22
N LEU A 6 0.94 -3.94 -4.30
CA LEU A 6 1.44 -2.60 -4.55
C LEU A 6 2.79 -2.45 -3.83
N SER A 7 3.74 -1.80 -4.47
CA SER A 7 5.05 -1.52 -3.90
C SER A 7 5.32 -0.02 -3.97
N PHE A 8 5.58 0.60 -2.83
CA PHE A 8 5.84 2.02 -2.71
C PHE A 8 7.20 2.27 -2.06
N GLU A 9 7.83 3.39 -2.37
CA GLU A 9 9.09 3.80 -1.77
C GLU A 9 8.97 5.23 -1.26
N GLY A 10 9.28 5.44 0.02
CA GLY A 10 9.14 6.76 0.63
C GLY A 10 9.45 6.79 2.10
N GLY A 11 9.19 7.94 2.73
CA GLY A 11 9.24 8.07 4.18
C GLY A 11 7.98 7.47 4.83
N PHE A 12 8.09 7.12 6.11
CA PHE A 12 6.98 6.51 6.86
C PHE A 12 5.73 7.39 6.91
N GLY A 13 5.87 8.67 7.28
CA GLY A 13 4.74 9.60 7.39
C GLY A 13 3.93 9.75 6.10
N PRO A 14 4.56 10.11 4.96
CA PRO A 14 3.86 10.21 3.68
C PRO A 14 3.17 8.91 3.24
N MET A 15 3.79 7.75 3.49
CA MET A 15 3.22 6.46 3.12
C MET A 15 2.02 6.09 3.98
N GLN A 16 2.06 6.41 5.28
CA GLN A 16 0.91 6.22 6.17
C GLN A 16 -0.31 7.03 5.69
N THR A 17 -0.10 8.30 5.31
CA THR A 17 -1.18 9.14 4.77
C THR A 17 -1.73 8.56 3.46
N LEU A 18 -0.85 8.15 2.55
CA LEU A 18 -1.25 7.57 1.26
C LEU A 18 -2.10 6.31 1.42
N LEU A 19 -1.71 5.39 2.31
CA LEU A 19 -2.46 4.16 2.54
C LEU A 19 -3.82 4.45 3.21
N ALA A 20 -3.88 5.39 4.15
CA ALA A 20 -5.15 5.80 4.77
C ALA A 20 -6.12 6.42 3.74
N GLU A 21 -5.63 7.25 2.83
CA GLU A 21 -6.43 7.81 1.74
C GLU A 21 -6.90 6.73 0.76
N LEU A 22 -6.05 5.75 0.45
CA LEU A 22 -6.38 4.64 -0.43
C LEU A 22 -7.54 3.80 0.13
N GLU A 23 -7.45 3.43 1.41
CA GLU A 23 -8.47 2.65 2.11
C GLU A 23 -9.78 3.43 2.28
N THR A 24 -9.69 4.75 2.50
CA THR A 24 -10.87 5.63 2.56
C THR A 24 -11.59 5.71 1.22
N ARG A 25 -10.85 5.77 0.10
CA ARG A 25 -11.43 5.89 -1.26
C ARG A 25 -11.91 4.57 -1.83
N MET A 26 -11.37 3.45 -1.35
CA MET A 26 -11.72 2.12 -1.83
C MET A 26 -12.09 1.20 -0.65
N PRO A 27 -13.28 1.39 -0.06
CA PRO A 27 -13.73 0.62 1.12
C PRO A 27 -13.88 -0.88 0.86
N GLN A 28 -13.94 -1.29 -0.41
CA GLN A 28 -13.95 -2.70 -0.81
C GLN A 28 -12.59 -3.40 -0.70
N LEU A 29 -11.51 -2.65 -0.43
CA LEU A 29 -10.19 -3.21 -0.19
C LEU A 29 -10.06 -3.66 1.26
N THR A 30 -9.58 -4.89 1.43
CA THR A 30 -9.15 -5.43 2.72
C THR A 30 -7.65 -5.61 2.69
N LEU A 31 -6.93 -5.01 3.65
CA LEU A 31 -5.49 -5.22 3.80
C LEU A 31 -5.22 -6.67 4.20
N GLU A 32 -4.47 -7.40 3.37
CA GLU A 32 -4.11 -8.79 3.60
C GLU A 32 -2.67 -8.94 4.10
N GLY A 33 -1.77 -8.06 3.66
CA GLY A 33 -0.37 -8.08 4.09
C GLY A 33 0.32 -6.74 3.90
N LEU A 34 1.21 -6.40 4.82
CA LEU A 34 2.06 -5.21 4.77
C LEU A 34 3.47 -5.62 5.21
N ASP A 35 4.44 -5.48 4.32
CA ASP A 35 5.86 -5.61 4.62
C ASP A 35 6.53 -4.24 4.45
N ILE A 36 7.37 -3.88 5.43
CA ILE A 36 8.11 -2.62 5.41
C ILE A 36 9.58 -2.95 5.60
N SER A 37 10.39 -2.62 4.60
CA SER A 37 11.82 -2.88 4.62
C SER A 37 12.62 -1.61 4.34
N PRO A 38 13.77 -1.41 4.99
CA PRO A 38 14.66 -0.31 4.64
C PRO A 38 15.23 -0.53 3.23
N ILE A 39 15.29 0.53 2.43
CA ILE A 39 15.98 0.48 1.15
C ILE A 39 17.48 0.59 1.44
N SER A 40 18.17 -0.55 1.44
CA SER A 40 19.61 -0.62 1.61
C SER A 40 20.31 -0.23 0.31
N ASP A 41 20.38 1.06 0.03
CA ASP A 41 21.17 1.57 -1.09
C ASP A 41 22.44 2.25 -0.58
N ALA A 42 23.57 1.93 -1.22
CA ALA A 42 24.89 2.51 -0.98
C ALA A 42 24.97 4.01 -1.34
N ASP A 43 23.89 4.59 -1.86
CA ASP A 43 23.83 5.94 -2.37
C ASP A 43 23.30 6.90 -1.30
N SER A 44 24.00 8.00 -1.04
CA SER A 44 23.71 8.93 0.06
C SER A 44 22.30 9.58 -0.02
N LYS A 45 21.58 9.43 -1.13
CA LYS A 45 20.26 10.02 -1.41
C LYS A 45 19.07 9.15 -0.98
N SER A 46 19.29 7.88 -0.68
CA SER A 46 18.25 6.93 -0.23
C SER A 46 18.20 6.76 1.29
N LYS A 47 19.11 7.43 2.01
CA LYS A 47 19.24 7.34 3.48
C LYS A 47 17.90 7.67 4.15
N GLY A 48 17.27 6.66 4.74
CA GLY A 48 16.00 6.79 5.47
C GLY A 48 14.73 6.54 4.64
N LYS A 49 14.84 6.06 3.40
CA LYS A 49 13.67 5.58 2.64
C LYS A 49 13.32 4.14 3.02
N LEU A 50 12.02 3.88 3.06
CA LEU A 50 11.43 2.57 3.31
C LEU A 50 10.69 2.12 2.05
N ARG A 51 10.77 0.82 1.77
CA ARG A 51 9.90 0.14 0.82
C ARG A 51 8.70 -0.41 1.57
N PHE A 52 7.52 -0.18 1.02
CA PHE A 52 6.24 -0.68 1.53
C PHE A 52 5.67 -1.63 0.48
N ASP A 53 5.60 -2.91 0.81
CA ASP A 53 4.97 -3.93 -0.01
C ASP A 53 3.61 -4.27 0.61
N VAL A 54 2.54 -3.85 -0.08
CA VAL A 54 1.17 -3.93 0.43
C VAL A 54 0.35 -4.87 -0.45
N THR A 55 -0.33 -5.82 0.19
CA THR A 55 -1.24 -6.76 -0.47
C THR A 55 -2.66 -6.44 -0.03
N TYR A 56 -3.51 -6.08 -0.97
CA TYR A 56 -4.93 -5.85 -0.76
C TYR A 56 -5.76 -6.93 -1.46
N LEU A 57 -6.85 -7.33 -0.80
CA LEU A 57 -7.90 -8.13 -1.39
C LEU A 57 -9.10 -7.23 -1.69
N ALA A 58 -9.49 -7.12 -2.95
CA ALA A 58 -10.75 -6.46 -3.30
C ALA A 58 -11.87 -7.49 -3.41
N TRP A 59 -12.94 -7.24 -2.69
CA TRP A 59 -14.20 -7.92 -2.89
C TRP A 59 -14.97 -7.16 -3.97
N GLN A 60 -15.49 -7.89 -4.96
CA GLN A 60 -16.46 -7.30 -5.89
C GLN A 60 -17.71 -6.99 -5.07
N ASP A 61 -18.00 -5.72 -4.88
CA ASP A 61 -19.26 -5.32 -4.28
C ASP A 61 -20.36 -5.59 -5.30
N TYR A 62 -21.18 -6.60 -5.05
CA TYR A 62 -22.32 -6.98 -5.91
C TYR A 62 -23.47 -5.97 -5.81
N SER A 63 -23.29 -4.86 -5.10
CA SER A 63 -24.32 -3.84 -4.86
C SER A 63 -24.62 -2.93 -6.07
N ASN A 64 -23.79 -2.95 -7.13
CA ASN A 64 -23.95 -2.06 -8.29
C ASN A 64 -24.08 -2.79 -9.64
N THR A 65 -24.88 -3.85 -9.68
CA THR A 65 -25.56 -4.27 -10.92
C THR A 65 -27.03 -3.88 -10.83
N LYS A 66 -27.35 -2.65 -11.25
CA LYS A 66 -28.71 -2.25 -11.66
C LYS A 66 -28.61 -1.44 -12.95
#